data_AF-A0AAQ2XHN3-F1
#
_entry.id   AF-A0AAQ2XHN3-F1
#
_cell.length_a   1.000
_cell.length_b   1.000
_cell.length_c   1.000
_cell.angle_alpha   90.00
_cell.angle_beta   90.00
_cell.angle_gamma   90.00
#
_symmetry.space_group_name_H-M   'P 1'
#
loop_
_entity.id
_entity.type
_entity.pdbx_description
1 polymer ?
#
loop_
_entity_poly.entity_id
_entity_poly.type
_entity_poly.pdbx_seq_one_letter_code
_entity_poly.pdbx_strand_id
1 'polypeptide(L)' 'MISTRKNTDYYERYLKQAKKAGLDVYIVEYRPGRELSEKIDAYCERHGYKWYNADRIKLN' A
#
# COMPACT_ATOMS: atom_id res chain seq x y z
N MET A 1 2.28 -0.71 23.49
CA MET A 1 2.63 -0.42 22.07
C MET A 1 2.87 -1.72 21.28
N ILE A 2 1.87 -2.60 21.23
CA ILE A 2 1.88 -3.83 20.41
C ILE A 2 0.72 -3.66 19.42
N SER A 3 0.92 -3.03 18.27
CA SER A 3 -0.13 -3.03 17.22
C SER A 3 0.29 -2.53 15.84
N THR A 4 1.33 -1.71 15.68
CA THR A 4 1.67 -1.17 14.34
C THR A 4 2.70 -2.02 13.58
N ARG A 5 3.87 -2.32 14.17
CA ARG A 5 4.94 -3.10 13.49
C ARG A 5 4.51 -4.51 13.08
N LYS A 6 3.80 -5.24 13.95
CA LYS A 6 3.33 -6.61 13.64
C LYS A 6 2.35 -6.63 12.45
N ASN A 7 1.56 -5.58 12.29
CA ASN A 7 0.63 -5.46 11.17
C ASN A 7 1.39 -5.12 9.88
N THR A 8 2.35 -4.20 9.94
CA THR A 8 3.20 -3.87 8.78
C THR A 8 3.94 -5.09 8.25
N ASP A 9 4.62 -5.85 9.12
CA ASP A 9 5.37 -7.05 8.71
C ASP A 9 4.45 -8.11 8.07
N TYR A 10 3.24 -8.27 8.60
CA TYR A 10 2.24 -9.18 8.05
C TYR A 10 1.83 -8.76 6.63
N TYR A 11 1.45 -7.49 6.45
CA TYR A 11 1.01 -7.00 5.15
C TYR A 11 2.15 -7.01 4.13
N GLU A 12 3.38 -6.63 4.50
CA GLU A 12 4.52 -6.71 3.59
C GLU A 12 4.80 -8.14 3.11
N ARG A 13 4.70 -9.13 4.01
CA ARG A 13 4.84 -10.54 3.65
C ARG A 13 3.70 -11.01 2.74
N TYR A 14 2.49 -10.55 2.97
CA TYR A 14 1.34 -10.89 2.13
C TYR A 14 1.48 -10.33 0.72
N LEU A 15 1.85 -9.05 0.58
CA LEU A 15 2.05 -8.40 -0.72
C LEU A 15 3.15 -9.09 -1.54
N LYS A 16 4.26 -9.46 -0.89
CA LYS A 16 5.35 -10.21 -1.54
C LYS A 16 4.88 -11.57 -2.06
N GLN A 17 4.04 -12.28 -1.29
CA GLN A 17 3.45 -13.55 -1.72
C GLN A 17 2.49 -13.39 -2.90
N ALA A 18 1.63 -12.36 -2.86
CA ALA A 18 0.72 -12.06 -3.96
C ALA A 18 1.48 -11.77 -5.26
N LYS A 19 2.53 -10.94 -5.20
CA LYS A 19 3.36 -10.65 -6.37
C LYS A 19 4.10 -11.89 -6.87
N LYS A 20 4.62 -12.74 -5.98
CA LYS A 20 5.25 -14.02 -6.32
C LYS A 20 4.27 -14.99 -7.00
N ALA A 21 2.99 -14.92 -6.64
CA ALA A 21 1.92 -15.68 -7.29
C ALA A 21 1.48 -15.08 -8.66
N GLY A 22 2.13 -14.01 -9.12
CA GLY A 22 1.83 -13.36 -10.40
C GLY A 22 0.65 -12.39 -10.35
N LEU A 23 0.16 -12.04 -9.14
CA LEU A 23 -0.93 -11.10 -8.98
C LEU A 23 -0.42 -9.65 -9.06
N ASP A 24 -1.22 -8.79 -9.68
CA ASP A 24 -1.03 -7.36 -9.59
C ASP A 24 -1.47 -6.85 -8.21
N VAL A 25 -0.65 -5.96 -7.64
CA VAL A 25 -0.88 -5.37 -6.32
C VAL A 25 -1.21 -3.89 -6.50
N TYR A 26 -2.33 -3.48 -5.89
CA TYR A 26 -2.82 -2.11 -5.89
C TYR A 26 -3.01 -1.62 -4.45
N ILE A 27 -2.41 -0.48 -4.11
CA ILE A 27 -2.61 0.22 -2.84
C ILE A 27 -3.53 1.41 -3.09
N VAL A 28 -4.60 1.53 -2.31
CA VAL A 28 -5.51 2.68 -2.39
C VAL A 28 -5.41 3.44 -1.09
N GLU A 29 -5.02 4.71 -1.18
CA GLU A 29 -4.92 5.60 -0.02
C GLU A 29 -5.86 6.80 -0.22
N TYR A 30 -6.56 7.19 0.84
CA TYR A 30 -7.56 8.25 0.75
C TYR A 30 -6.97 9.56 1.29
N ARG A 31 -6.80 10.52 0.38
CA ARG A 31 -6.26 11.86 0.71
C ARG A 31 -4.94 11.80 1.50
N PRO A 32 -3.92 11.07 1.02
CA PRO A 32 -2.61 11.15 1.64
C PRO A 32 -2.10 12.58 1.55
N GLY A 33 -1.50 13.06 2.64
CA GLY A 33 -0.67 14.26 2.58
C GLY A 33 0.49 14.06 1.61
N ARG A 34 1.15 15.16 1.22
CA ARG A 34 2.27 15.11 0.26
C ARG A 34 3.38 14.15 0.68
N GLU A 35 3.83 14.23 1.92
CA GLU A 35 4.92 13.38 2.44
C GLU A 35 4.54 11.88 2.44
N LEU A 36 3.29 11.57 2.78
CA LEU A 36 2.80 10.19 2.75
C LEU A 36 2.67 9.67 1.32
N SER A 37 2.22 10.53 0.40
CA SER A 37 2.13 10.22 -1.04
C SER A 37 3.50 9.86 -1.60
N GLU A 38 4.52 10.68 -1.32
CA GLU A 38 5.90 10.44 -1.76
C GLU A 38 6.46 9.12 -1.19
N LYS A 39 6.13 8.79 0.07
CA LYS A 39 6.52 7.50 0.68
C LYS A 39 5.83 6.29 0.04
N ILE A 40 4.54 6.40 -0.26
CA ILE A 40 3.77 5.33 -0.91
C ILE A 40 4.28 5.12 -2.33
N ASP A 41 4.50 6.21 -3.07
CA ASP A 41 5.00 6.17 -4.43
C ASP A 41 6.35 5.46 -4.51
N ALA A 42 7.32 5.89 -3.70
CA ALA A 42 8.63 5.25 -3.62
C ALA A 42 8.55 3.79 -3.16
N TYR A 43 7.60 3.43 -2.30
CA TYR A 43 7.37 2.04 -1.90
C TYR A 43 6.85 1.20 -3.07
N CYS A 44 5.84 1.70 -3.78
CA CYS A 44 5.25 1.02 -4.92
C CYS A 44 6.23 0.84 -6.07
N GLU A 45 7.04 1.86 -6.39
CA GLU A 45 8.10 1.79 -7.41
C GLU A 45 9.12 0.70 -7.10
N ARG A 46 9.63 0.66 -5.86
CA ARG A 46 10.63 -0.35 -5.45
C ARG A 46 10.11 -1.79 -5.54
N HIS A 47 8.80 -1.99 -5.41
CA HIS A 47 8.18 -3.32 -5.35
C HIS A 47 7.40 -3.70 -6.61
N GLY A 48 7.31 -2.81 -7.61
CA GLY A 48 6.51 -3.04 -8.81
C GLY A 48 5.01 -3.17 -8.51
N TYR A 49 4.54 -2.40 -7.52
CA TYR A 49 3.14 -2.25 -7.17
C TYR A 49 2.58 -0.96 -7.80
N LYS A 50 1.26 -0.84 -7.85
CA LYS A 50 0.59 0.38 -8.28
C LYS A 50 -0.15 0.99 -7.09
N TRP A 51 -0.33 2.31 -7.10
CA TRP A 51 -1.17 2.95 -6.10
C TRP A 51 -2.06 4.03 -6.68
N TYR A 52 -3.16 4.30 -5.99
CA TYR A 52 -4.12 5.33 -6.36
C TYR A 52 -4.37 6.25 -5.17
N ASN A 53 -4.24 7.55 -5.42
CA ASN A 53 -4.73 8.58 -4.52
C ASN A 53 -6.23 8.76 -4.76
N ALA A 54 -7.05 8.20 -3.87
CA ALA A 54 -8.49 8.26 -3.99
C ALA A 54 -9.05 9.50 -3.27
N ASP A 55 -9.79 10.34 -4.00
CA ASP A 55 -10.30 11.62 -3.50
C ASP A 55 -11.33 11.47 -2.36
N ARG A 56 -12.14 10.40 -2.37
CA ARG A 56 -13.07 9.99 -1.30
C ARG A 56 -13.49 8.52 -1.45
N ILE A 57 -13.71 7.82 -0.33
CA ILE A 57 -14.57 6.64 -0.30
C ILE A 57 -16.00 7.13 -0.57
N LYS A 58 -16.55 6.89 -1.77
CA LYS A 58 -18.01 6.89 -1.93
C LYS A 58 -18.51 5.54 -1.45
N LEU A 59 -18.83 5.47 -0.15
CA LEU A 59 -19.69 4.41 0.37
C LEU A 59 -21.12 4.83 -0.01
N ASN A 60 -21.72 4.14 -0.97
CA ASN A 60 -23.18 4.16 -1.17
C ASN A 60 -23.81 3.11 -0.25
#